data_AF-A0A356NXN8-F1
#
_entry.id   AF-A0A356NXN8-F1
#
_cell.length_a   1.000
_cell.length_b   1.000
_cell.length_c   1.000
_cell.angle_alpha   90.00
_cell.angle_beta   90.00
_cell.angle_gamma   90.00
#
_symmetry.space_group_name_H-M   'P 1'
#
loop_
_entity.id
_entity.type
_entity.pdbx_description
1 polymer ?
#
loop_
_entity_poly.entity_id
_entity_poly.type
_entity_poly.pdbx_seq_one_letter_code
_entity_poly.pdbx_strand_id
1 'polypeptide(L)'
;LYIHGGVGRGKTMLMDMFHDCLSSSKLQGGQFRLHFHDFMVLAQDTIHAARTAGSDDPVEAAAATLAARGRVMCFDEMEVRDIADAMILARLFTGL
;
A
#
# COMPACT_ATOMS: atom_id res chain seq x y z
N LEU A 1 6.45 9.35 -1.36
CA LEU A 1 7.04 9.75 -2.65
C LEU A 1 6.01 9.49 -3.74
N TYR A 2 5.76 10.44 -4.64
CA TYR A 2 4.85 10.24 -5.77
C TYR A 2 5.58 10.55 -7.07
N ILE A 3 5.68 9.56 -7.96
CA ILE A 3 6.40 9.66 -9.25
C ILE A 3 5.36 9.71 -10.36
N HIS A 4 5.30 10.82 -11.10
CA HIS A 4 4.33 11.02 -12.17
C HIS A 4 4.99 11.51 -13.47
N GLY A 5 4.33 11.24 -14.59
CA GLY A 5 4.84 11.57 -15.93
C GLY A 5 4.27 10.65 -17.01
N GLY A 6 4.42 11.04 -18.27
CA GLY A 6 3.92 10.27 -19.42
C GLY A 6 4.51 8.86 -19.57
N VAL A 7 4.00 8.11 -20.56
CA VAL A 7 4.49 6.77 -20.90
C VAL A 7 5.96 6.84 -21.36
N GLY A 8 6.78 5.86 -20.97
CA GLY A 8 8.19 5.78 -21.37
C GLY A 8 9.14 6.77 -20.68
N ARG A 9 8.72 7.43 -19.59
CA ARG A 9 9.54 8.42 -18.86
C ARG A 9 10.41 7.83 -17.73
N GLY A 10 10.58 6.51 -17.69
CA GLY A 10 11.46 5.86 -16.70
C GLY A 10 10.89 5.79 -15.27
N LYS A 11 9.58 5.97 -15.08
CA LYS A 11 8.96 5.91 -13.73
C LYS A 11 9.21 4.58 -13.03
N THR A 12 9.03 3.47 -13.74
CA THR A 12 9.30 2.12 -13.23
C THR A 12 10.76 1.96 -12.83
N MET A 13 11.71 2.40 -13.68
CA MET A 13 13.13 2.37 -13.36
C MET A 13 13.47 3.16 -12.09
N LEU A 14 12.89 4.36 -11.91
CA LEU A 14 13.09 5.14 -10.69
C LEU A 14 12.54 4.42 -9.46
N MET A 15 11.40 3.75 -9.60
CA MET A 15 10.79 2.95 -8.53
C MET A 15 11.65 1.73 -8.16
N ASP A 16 12.22 1.05 -9.16
CA ASP A 16 13.13 -0.07 -9.00
C ASP A 16 14.38 0.37 -8.22
N MET A 17 15.03 1.45 -8.67
CA MET A 17 16.22 2.00 -8.00
C MET A 17 15.93 2.42 -6.56
N PHE A 18 14.78 3.05 -6.30
CA PHE A 18 14.36 3.41 -4.95
C PHE A 18 14.23 2.16 -4.07
N HIS A 19 13.53 1.13 -4.55
CA HIS A 19 13.35 -0.12 -3.85
C HIS A 19 14.68 -0.85 -3.56
N ASP A 20 15.61 -0.85 -4.51
CA ASP A 20 16.94 -1.45 -4.35
C ASP A 20 17.79 -0.71 -3.30
N CYS A 21 17.72 0.61 -3.26
CA CYS A 21 18.35 1.41 -2.22
C CYS A 21 17.81 1.08 -0.83
N LEU A 22 16.49 0.87 -0.69
CA LEU A 22 15.89 0.48 0.60
C LEU A 22 16.40 -0.89 1.07
N SER A 23 16.44 -1.86 0.15
CA SER A 23 16.97 -3.20 0.40
C SER A 23 18.40 -3.17 0.93
N SER A 24 19.21 -2.24 0.41
CA SER A 24 20.60 -2.05 0.79
C SER A 24 20.77 -1.35 2.16
N SER A 25 19.76 -0.63 2.64
CA SER A 25 19.85 0.25 3.82
C SER A 25 19.68 -0.46 5.19
N LYS A 26 19.52 -1.78 5.23
CA LYS A 26 19.17 -2.56 6.46
C LYS A 26 17.96 -1.98 7.21
N LEU A 27 16.96 -1.51 6.46
CA LEU A 27 15.73 -0.95 7.02
C LEU A 27 15.01 -2.01 7.87
N GLN A 28 15.03 -1.85 9.19
CA GLN A 28 14.37 -2.78 10.10
C GLN A 28 12.85 -2.66 9.93
N GLY A 29 12.21 -3.75 9.51
CA GLY A 29 10.77 -3.82 9.23
C GLY A 29 10.43 -4.27 7.81
N GLY A 30 11.39 -4.35 6.89
CA GLY A 30 11.17 -4.83 5.51
C GLY A 30 10.48 -3.81 4.59
N GLN A 31 10.56 -4.07 3.30
CA GLN A 31 9.85 -3.34 2.24
C GLN A 31 9.13 -4.33 1.35
N PHE A 32 8.01 -3.91 0.76
CA PHE A 32 7.31 -4.73 -0.22
C PHE A 32 6.69 -3.87 -1.31
N ARG A 33 6.54 -4.48 -2.48
CA ARG A 33 6.07 -3.85 -3.70
C ARG A 33 4.92 -4.64 -4.29
N LEU A 34 3.90 -3.93 -4.76
CA LEU A 34 2.71 -4.52 -5.38
C LEU A 34 2.06 -3.53 -6.36
N HIS A 35 1.32 -4.07 -7.33
CA HIS A 35 0.42 -3.23 -8.13
C HIS A 35 -0.69 -2.70 -7.23
N PHE A 36 -1.14 -1.48 -7.51
CA PHE A 36 -2.15 -0.83 -6.68
C PHE A 36 -3.49 -1.59 -6.62
N HIS A 37 -3.88 -2.27 -7.70
CA HIS A 37 -5.07 -3.11 -7.72
C HIS A 37 -4.96 -4.28 -6.71
N ASP A 38 -3.82 -4.97 -6.68
CA ASP A 38 -3.59 -6.08 -5.75
C ASP A 38 -3.60 -5.59 -4.29
N PHE A 39 -3.13 -4.35 -4.06
CA PHE A 39 -3.22 -3.72 -2.74
C PHE A 39 -4.67 -3.52 -2.31
N MET A 40 -5.52 -3.05 -3.20
CA MET A 40 -6.93 -2.82 -2.90
C MET A 40 -7.65 -4.13 -2.54
N VAL A 41 -7.40 -5.19 -3.30
CA VAL A 41 -7.95 -6.53 -3.00
C VAL A 41 -7.47 -7.00 -1.61
N LEU A 42 -6.16 -6.93 -1.37
CA LEU A 42 -5.58 -7.30 -0.08
C LEU A 42 -6.17 -6.49 1.09
N ALA A 43 -6.35 -5.18 0.90
CA ALA A 43 -6.91 -4.30 1.91
C ALA A 43 -8.38 -4.64 2.21
N GLN A 44 -9.19 -4.86 1.18
CA GLN A 44 -10.58 -5.28 1.32
C GLN A 44 -10.71 -6.63 2.04
N ASP A 45 -9.88 -7.61 1.68
CA ASP A 45 -9.84 -8.91 2.34
C ASP A 45 -9.46 -8.79 3.82
N THR A 46 -8.46 -7.96 4.13
CA THR A 46 -8.01 -7.74 5.51
C THR A 46 -9.09 -7.03 6.35
N ILE A 47 -9.77 -6.03 5.77
CA ILE A 47 -10.91 -5.35 6.41
C ILE A 47 -12.06 -6.34 6.63
N HIS A 48 -12.35 -7.20 5.66
CA HIS A 48 -13.41 -8.21 5.77
C HIS A 48 -13.11 -9.25 6.86
N ALA A 49 -11.85 -9.69 6.96
CA ALA A 49 -11.40 -10.58 8.02
C ALA A 49 -11.55 -9.93 9.40
N ALA A 50 -11.12 -8.68 9.56
CA ALA A 50 -11.25 -7.93 10.81
C ALA A 50 -12.73 -7.71 11.21
N ARG A 51 -13.62 -7.46 10.23
CA ARG A 51 -15.07 -7.41 10.44
C ARG A 51 -15.62 -8.72 10.97
N THR A 52 -15.24 -9.82 10.34
CA THR A 52 -15.72 -11.17 10.70
C THR A 52 -15.21 -11.60 12.08
N ALA A 53 -14.03 -11.12 12.48
CA ALA A 53 -13.47 -11.32 13.81
C ALA A 53 -14.13 -10.45 14.91
N GLY A 54 -15.07 -9.55 14.54
CA GLY A 54 -15.77 -8.69 15.49
C GLY A 54 -14.99 -7.45 15.93
N SER A 55 -14.06 -6.95 15.10
CA SER A 55 -13.35 -5.70 15.39
C SER A 55 -14.31 -4.50 15.40
N ASP A 56 -14.21 -3.65 16.43
CA ASP A 56 -15.00 -2.42 16.55
C ASP A 56 -14.65 -1.42 15.43
N ASP A 57 -13.35 -1.27 15.13
CA ASP A 57 -12.88 -0.60 13.91
C ASP A 57 -12.08 -1.58 13.02
N PRO A 58 -12.75 -2.20 12.03
CA PRO A 58 -12.09 -3.12 11.11
C PRO A 58 -11.07 -2.47 10.18
N VAL A 59 -11.21 -1.17 9.89
CA VAL A 59 -10.30 -0.46 9.00
C VAL A 59 -8.99 -0.16 9.71
N GLU A 60 -9.07 0.27 10.97
CA GLU A 60 -7.89 0.46 11.82
C GLU A 60 -7.16 -0.86 12.08
N ALA A 61 -7.88 -1.94 12.40
CA ALA A 61 -7.29 -3.27 12.57
C ALA A 61 -6.61 -3.78 11.29
N ALA A 62 -7.22 -3.53 10.13
CA ALA A 62 -6.61 -3.85 8.84
C ALA A 62 -5.36 -3.00 8.56
N ALA A 63 -5.39 -1.70 8.85
CA ALA A 63 -4.23 -0.82 8.70
C ALA A 63 -3.06 -1.32 9.56
N ALA A 64 -3.29 -1.64 10.84
CA ALA A 64 -2.27 -2.21 11.72
C ALA A 64 -1.67 -3.51 11.16
N THR A 65 -2.53 -4.39 10.61
CA THR A 65 -2.10 -5.65 9.98
C THR A 65 -1.25 -5.41 8.73
N LEU A 66 -1.62 -4.44 7.91
CA LEU A 66 -0.88 -4.07 6.70
C LEU A 66 0.45 -3.38 7.03
N ALA A 67 0.46 -2.48 8.01
CA ALA A 67 1.68 -1.81 8.51
C ALA A 67 2.70 -2.81 9.07
N ALA A 68 2.23 -3.89 9.70
CA ALA A 68 3.12 -4.94 10.23
C ALA A 68 3.90 -5.69 9.13
N ARG A 69 3.49 -5.62 7.86
CA ARG A 69 4.18 -6.29 6.74
C ARG A 69 5.46 -5.60 6.31
N GLY A 70 5.59 -4.29 6.55
CA GLY A 70 6.66 -3.50 5.97
C GLY A 70 6.65 -2.05 6.43
N ARG A 71 7.83 -1.48 6.65
CA ARG A 71 7.97 -0.04 6.88
C ARG A 71 7.82 0.80 5.61
N VAL A 72 8.06 0.18 4.45
CA VAL A 72 7.90 0.87 3.17
C VAL A 72 7.04 0.03 2.23
N MET A 73 5.94 0.66 1.79
CA MET A 73 5.06 0.16 0.74
C MET A 73 5.34 0.88 -0.57
N CYS A 74 5.60 0.10 -1.60
CA CYS A 74 5.85 0.55 -2.96
C CYS A 74 4.68 0.15 -3.86
N PHE A 75 3.94 1.13 -4.39
CA PHE A 75 2.84 0.86 -5.33
C PHE A 75 3.26 1.18 -6.76
N ASP A 76 3.12 0.19 -7.64
CA ASP A 76 3.14 0.43 -9.09
C ASP A 76 1.73 0.75 -9.59
N GLU A 77 1.65 1.56 -10.65
CA GLU A 77 0.40 1.83 -11.38
C GLU A 77 -0.74 2.31 -10.48
N MET A 78 -0.44 3.23 -9.56
CA MET A 78 -1.45 3.82 -8.68
C MET A 78 -2.52 4.57 -9.49
N GLU A 79 -3.68 3.96 -9.59
CA GLU A 79 -4.87 4.49 -10.25
C GLU A 79 -6.09 4.24 -9.35
N VAL A 80 -6.71 5.33 -8.90
CA VAL A 80 -7.95 5.27 -8.12
C VAL A 80 -9.09 5.61 -9.07
N ARG A 81 -9.97 4.64 -9.33
CA ARG A 81 -11.06 4.78 -10.32
C ARG A 81 -12.40 5.18 -9.71
N ASP A 82 -12.65 4.78 -8.46
CA ASP A 82 -13.93 4.98 -7.78
C ASP A 82 -13.78 5.76 -6.46
N ILE A 83 -14.82 6.52 -6.10
CA ILE A 83 -14.83 7.33 -4.89
C ILE A 83 -14.90 6.48 -3.62
N ALA A 84 -15.54 5.30 -3.66
CA ALA A 84 -15.58 4.39 -2.53
C ALA A 84 -14.18 3.84 -2.22
N ASP A 85 -13.40 3.48 -3.25
CA ASP A 85 -12.00 3.08 -3.09
C ASP A 85 -11.17 4.22 -2.48
N ALA A 86 -11.36 5.45 -2.98
CA ALA A 86 -10.71 6.64 -2.43
C ALA A 86 -11.04 6.85 -0.93
N MET A 87 -12.30 6.66 -0.54
CA MET A 87 -12.73 6.77 0.86
C MET A 87 -12.11 5.70 1.76
N ILE A 88 -12.00 4.45 1.28
CA ILE A 88 -11.34 3.35 2.00
C ILE A 88 -9.84 3.66 2.16
N LEU A 89 -9.18 4.06 1.08
CA LEU A 89 -7.77 4.43 1.08
C LEU A 89 -7.46 5.56 2.04
N ALA A 90 -8.27 6.61 2.05
CA ALA A 90 -8.08 7.74 2.94
C ALA A 90 -8.11 7.30 4.42
N ARG A 91 -9.04 6.41 4.78
CA ARG A 91 -9.11 5.86 6.13
C ARG A 91 -7.94 4.93 6.45
N LEU A 92 -7.59 4.01 5.54
CA LEU A 92 -6.46 3.10 5.72
C LEU A 92 -5.15 3.86 5.91
N PHE A 93 -4.86 4.84 5.06
CA PHE A 93 -3.62 5.62 5.11
C PHE A 93 -3.53 6.54 6.33
N THR A 94 -4.65 6.85 6.99
CA THR A 94 -4.63 7.56 8.29
C THR A 94 -4.14 6.64 9.42
N GLY A 95 -4.35 5.33 9.29
CA GLY A 95 -3.91 4.33 10.28
C GLY A 95 -2.60 3.62 9.94
N LEU A 96 -1.94 3.98 8.83
CA LEU A 96 -0.63 3.43 8.41
C LEU A 96 0.54 4.34 8.82
#